data_AF-A0A0W0ZJA4-F1
#
_entry.id   AF-A0A0W0ZJA4-F1
#
_cell.length_a   1.000
_cell.length_b   1.000
_cell.length_c   1.000
_cell.angle_alpha   90.00
_cell.angle_beta   90.00
_cell.angle_gamma   90.00
#
_symmetry.space_group_name_H-M   'P 1'
#
loop_
_entity.id
_entity.type
_entity.pdbx_description
1 polymer ?
#
loop_
_entity_poly.entity_id
_entity_poly.type
_entity_poly.pdbx_seq_one_letter_code
_entity_poly.pdbx_strand_id
1 'polypeptide(L)'
;MKFPNKTAFELRQYFSQLSLAQLTVINISYGPHFERLEERIECCNSNLTDKKARLARLIQERKDAQQTYEAVEIREAEYQKILASVLADSSRTNRFLGRQAMGDSPMVLFKLELAHLDADISIASEDIQEFNATLDALNQKKKGAISEFRILESVRDEKKRYAFEETQTAQSKIS
;
A
#
# COMPACT_ATOMS: atom_id res chain seq x y z
N MET A 1 -4.50 -10.31 14.00
CA MET A 1 -4.12 -11.53 14.73
C MET A 1 -3.33 -11.06 15.91
N LYS A 2 -3.78 -11.39 17.11
CA LYS A 2 -3.21 -10.93 18.37
C LYS A 2 -2.18 -11.93 18.92
N PHE A 3 -2.31 -13.20 18.57
CA PHE A 3 -1.40 -14.28 18.95
C PHE A 3 -0.85 -15.00 17.70
N PRO A 4 0.00 -14.33 16.90
CA PRO A 4 0.43 -14.85 15.60
C PRO A 4 1.25 -16.15 15.66
N ASN A 5 1.82 -16.48 16.82
CA ASN A 5 2.70 -17.63 17.01
C ASN A 5 2.00 -18.82 17.69
N LYS A 6 0.67 -18.82 17.79
CA LYS A 6 -0.08 -19.92 18.40
C LYS A 6 -1.06 -20.50 17.40
N THR A 7 -1.05 -21.81 17.27
CA THR A 7 -2.09 -22.58 16.58
C THR A 7 -3.41 -22.49 17.35
N ALA A 8 -4.51 -22.84 16.68
CA ALA A 8 -5.82 -22.89 17.33
C ALA A 8 -5.85 -23.80 18.57
N PHE A 9 -5.14 -24.93 18.52
CA PHE A 9 -5.03 -25.86 19.64
C PHE A 9 -4.27 -25.24 20.83
N GLU A 10 -3.10 -24.63 20.58
CA GLU A 10 -2.30 -23.97 21.61
C GLU A 10 -3.03 -22.78 22.22
N LEU A 11 -3.81 -22.04 21.43
CA LEU A 11 -4.66 -20.96 21.90
C LEU A 11 -5.75 -21.47 22.84
N ARG A 12 -6.42 -22.57 22.46
CA ARG A 12 -7.44 -23.18 23.31
C ARG A 12 -6.85 -23.63 24.63
N GLN A 13 -5.72 -24.35 24.60
CA GLN A 13 -5.02 -24.78 25.82
C GLN A 13 -4.62 -23.58 26.69
N TYR A 14 -4.06 -22.54 26.09
CA TYR A 14 -3.69 -21.31 26.78
C TYR A 14 -4.90 -20.65 27.45
N PHE A 15 -6.01 -20.43 26.73
CA PHE A 15 -7.21 -19.82 27.30
C PHE A 15 -7.85 -20.70 28.38
N SER A 16 -7.82 -22.03 28.25
CA SER A 16 -8.37 -22.94 29.25
C SER A 16 -7.63 -22.87 30.60
N GLN A 17 -6.36 -22.45 30.61
CA GLN A 17 -5.59 -22.26 31.85
C GLN A 17 -5.91 -20.95 32.57
N LEU A 18 -6.55 -19.98 31.90
CA LEU A 18 -6.82 -18.66 32.48
C LEU A 18 -8.10 -18.64 33.31
N SER A 19 -8.18 -17.70 34.25
CA SER A 19 -9.43 -17.44 35.00
C SER A 19 -10.45 -16.71 34.14
N LEU A 20 -11.73 -16.77 34.53
CA LEU A 20 -12.81 -16.07 33.81
C LEU A 20 -12.58 -14.55 33.76
N ALA A 21 -12.04 -13.97 34.84
CA ALA A 21 -11.65 -12.57 34.89
C ALA A 21 -10.57 -12.24 33.84
N GLN A 22 -9.51 -13.06 33.77
CA GLN A 22 -8.43 -12.90 32.78
C GLN A 22 -8.96 -13.01 31.34
N LEU A 23 -9.83 -13.99 31.06
CA LEU A 23 -10.47 -14.14 29.75
C LEU A 23 -11.33 -12.94 29.37
N THR A 24 -12.01 -12.33 30.34
CA THR A 24 -12.83 -11.14 30.14
C THR A 24 -11.97 -9.92 29.77
N VAL A 25 -10.84 -9.72 30.45
CA VAL A 25 -9.87 -8.66 30.10
C VAL A 25 -9.33 -8.86 28.68
N ILE A 26 -8.99 -10.10 28.31
CA ILE A 26 -8.53 -10.41 26.95
C ILE A 26 -9.65 -10.12 25.94
N ASN A 27 -10.89 -10.50 26.22
CA ASN A 27 -12.03 -10.29 25.33
C ASN A 27 -12.27 -8.79 25.05
N ILE A 28 -12.27 -7.94 26.10
CA ILE A 28 -12.39 -6.48 25.96
C ILE A 28 -11.26 -5.92 25.08
N SER A 29 -10.05 -6.44 25.24
CA SER A 29 -8.87 -5.98 24.50
C SER A 29 -8.87 -6.33 22.99
N TYR A 30 -9.84 -7.12 22.50
CA TYR A 30 -10.02 -7.36 21.06
C TYR A 30 -10.73 -6.20 20.34
N GLY A 31 -11.60 -5.44 21.02
CA GLY A 31 -12.29 -4.30 20.42
C GLY A 31 -11.32 -3.29 19.79
N PRO A 32 -10.40 -2.70 20.58
CA PRO A 32 -9.38 -1.78 20.04
C PRO A 32 -8.42 -2.43 19.03
N HIS A 33 -8.28 -3.76 19.05
CA HIS A 33 -7.46 -4.46 18.04
C HIS A 33 -8.17 -4.49 16.68
N PHE A 34 -9.48 -4.75 16.66
CA PHE A 34 -10.28 -4.76 15.44
C PHE A 34 -10.42 -3.35 14.87
N GLU A 35 -10.69 -2.35 15.71
CA GLU A 35 -10.75 -0.94 15.31
C GLU A 35 -9.47 -0.51 14.57
N ARG A 36 -8.29 -0.75 15.17
CA ARG A 36 -7.00 -0.44 14.53
C ARG A 36 -6.76 -1.21 13.22
N LEU A 37 -7.28 -2.42 13.10
CA LEU A 37 -7.16 -3.18 11.85
C LEU A 37 -8.05 -2.58 10.77
N GLU A 38 -9.25 -2.15 11.12
CA GLU A 38 -10.20 -1.50 10.21
C GLU A 38 -9.68 -0.14 9.75
N GLU A 39 -9.23 0.72 10.67
CA GLU A 39 -8.61 2.01 10.35
C GLU A 39 -7.44 1.85 9.36
N ARG A 40 -6.59 0.83 9.58
CA ARG A 40 -5.47 0.55 8.67
C ARG A 40 -5.91 0.07 7.31
N ILE A 41 -6.95 -0.77 7.25
CA ILE A 41 -7.52 -1.26 5.99
C ILE A 41 -8.14 -0.09 5.21
N GLU A 42 -8.91 0.77 5.89
CA GLU A 42 -9.52 1.97 5.30
C GLU A 42 -8.46 2.93 4.77
N CYS A 43 -7.42 3.23 5.57
CA CYS A 43 -6.30 4.05 5.13
C CYS A 43 -5.60 3.47 3.90
N CYS A 44 -5.34 2.16 3.88
CA CYS A 44 -4.74 1.51 2.71
C CYS A 44 -5.64 1.59 1.47
N ASN A 45 -6.96 1.41 1.62
CA ASN A 45 -7.91 1.52 0.51
C ASN A 45 -7.99 2.95 -0.04
N SER A 46 -7.97 3.96 0.84
CA SER A 46 -7.93 5.37 0.42
C SER A 46 -6.66 5.65 -0.38
N ASN A 47 -5.49 5.29 0.17
CA ASN A 47 -4.20 5.48 -0.52
C ASN A 47 -4.15 4.74 -1.86
N LEU A 48 -4.67 3.51 -1.92
CA LEU A 48 -4.75 2.73 -3.16
C LEU A 48 -5.62 3.43 -4.21
N THR A 49 -6.72 4.05 -3.80
CA THR A 49 -7.59 4.82 -4.69
C THR A 49 -6.84 6.02 -5.27
N ASP A 50 -6.13 6.77 -4.44
CA ASP A 50 -5.34 7.93 -4.87
C ASP A 50 -4.20 7.53 -5.81
N LYS A 51 -3.49 6.44 -5.50
CA LYS A 51 -2.41 5.93 -6.35
C LYS A 51 -2.92 5.44 -7.70
N LYS A 52 -4.08 4.78 -7.75
CA LYS A 52 -4.74 4.38 -9.01
C LYS A 52 -5.14 5.59 -9.84
N ALA A 53 -5.69 6.63 -9.22
CA ALA A 53 -6.04 7.88 -9.90
C ALA A 53 -4.78 8.57 -10.46
N ARG A 54 -3.70 8.65 -9.68
CA ARG A 54 -2.41 9.18 -10.13
C ARG A 54 -1.85 8.38 -11.31
N LEU A 55 -1.88 7.05 -11.24
CA LEU A 55 -1.40 6.18 -12.33
C LEU A 55 -2.20 6.42 -13.62
N ALA A 56 -3.53 6.48 -13.53
CA ALA A 56 -4.38 6.77 -14.69
C ALA A 56 -4.04 8.13 -15.32
N ARG A 57 -3.81 9.15 -14.48
CA ARG A 57 -3.39 10.48 -14.95
C ARG A 57 -2.04 10.44 -15.66
N LEU A 58 -1.03 9.81 -15.08
CA LEU A 58 0.30 9.68 -15.67
C LEU A 58 0.29 8.93 -17.01
N ILE A 59 -0.51 7.86 -17.11
CA ILE A 59 -0.70 7.12 -18.37
C ILE A 59 -1.31 8.02 -19.44
N GLN A 60 -2.28 8.87 -19.07
CA GLN A 60 -2.88 9.83 -20.00
C GLN A 60 -1.88 10.92 -20.41
N GLU A 61 -1.15 11.51 -19.45
CA GLU A 61 -0.10 12.51 -19.71
C GLU A 61 0.97 11.95 -20.68
N ARG A 62 1.41 10.71 -20.46
CA ARG A 62 2.34 10.03 -21.37
C ARG A 62 1.78 9.85 -22.77
N LYS A 63 0.51 9.43 -22.88
CA LYS A 63 -0.16 9.27 -24.17
C LYS A 63 -0.26 10.61 -24.91
N ASP A 64 -0.61 11.67 -24.20
CA ASP A 64 -0.72 13.01 -24.76
C ASP A 64 0.64 13.53 -25.21
N ALA A 65 1.69 13.35 -24.40
CA ALA A 65 3.07 13.65 -24.81
C ALA A 65 3.44 12.90 -26.09
N GLN A 66 3.15 11.61 -26.18
CA GLN A 66 3.44 10.81 -27.36
C GLN A 66 2.71 11.26 -28.63
N GLN A 67 1.54 11.88 -28.51
CA GLN A 67 0.82 12.49 -29.64
C GLN A 67 1.52 13.75 -30.18
N THR A 68 2.37 14.40 -29.39
CA THR A 68 3.13 15.58 -29.83
C THR A 68 4.41 15.23 -30.60
N TYR A 69 4.72 13.93 -30.76
CA TYR A 69 5.98 13.47 -31.36
C TYR A 69 6.26 14.08 -32.74
N GLU A 70 5.27 14.12 -33.64
CA GLU A 70 5.45 14.70 -34.97
C GLU A 70 5.81 16.20 -34.90
N ALA A 71 5.18 16.95 -34.01
CA ALA A 71 5.51 18.36 -33.78
C ALA A 71 6.90 18.54 -33.15
N VAL A 72 7.38 17.56 -32.37
CA VAL A 72 8.76 17.54 -31.88
C VAL A 72 9.75 17.25 -33.01
N GLU A 73 9.44 16.33 -33.92
CA GLU A 73 10.30 16.04 -35.08
C GLU A 73 10.47 17.25 -36.00
N ILE A 74 9.40 18.01 -36.23
CA ILE A 74 9.47 19.26 -37.01
C ILE A 74 10.40 20.26 -36.33
N ARG A 75 10.23 20.48 -35.02
CA ARG A 75 11.09 21.39 -34.24
C ARG A 75 12.55 20.91 -34.19
N GLU A 76 12.77 19.59 -34.12
CA GLU A 76 14.11 19.00 -34.17
C GLU A 76 14.76 19.27 -35.53
N ALA A 77 14.03 19.13 -36.64
CA ALA A 77 14.57 19.43 -37.96
C ALA A 77 14.98 20.91 -38.09
N GLU A 78 14.20 21.84 -37.52
CA GLU A 78 14.56 23.26 -37.45
C GLU A 78 15.80 23.49 -36.56
N TYR A 79 15.83 22.87 -35.39
CA TYR A 79 16.98 22.91 -34.49
C TYR A 79 18.26 22.43 -35.18
N GLN A 80 18.21 21.31 -35.90
CA GLN A 80 19.37 20.78 -36.64
C GLN A 80 19.83 21.70 -37.77
N LYS A 81 18.91 22.39 -38.45
CA LYS A 81 19.26 23.41 -39.47
C LYS A 81 20.01 24.59 -38.84
N ILE A 82 19.50 25.11 -37.71
CA ILE A 82 20.14 26.22 -36.99
C ILE A 82 21.51 25.77 -36.47
N LEU A 83 21.61 24.56 -35.93
CA LEU A 83 22.86 24.00 -35.44
C LEU A 83 23.89 23.93 -36.57
N ALA A 84 23.53 23.37 -37.73
CA ALA A 84 24.42 23.32 -38.88
C ALA A 84 24.93 24.73 -39.28
N SER A 85 24.06 25.74 -39.24
CA SER A 85 24.45 27.14 -39.49
C SER A 85 25.45 27.67 -38.46
N VAL A 86 25.22 27.43 -37.16
CA VAL A 86 26.16 27.81 -36.09
C VAL A 86 27.51 27.09 -36.23
N LEU A 87 27.51 25.83 -36.69
CA LEU A 87 28.74 25.05 -36.87
C LEU A 87 29.57 25.48 -38.07
N ALA A 88 28.92 26.04 -39.09
CA ALA A 88 29.56 26.57 -40.29
C ALA A 88 30.27 27.92 -40.05
N ASP A 89 30.05 28.59 -38.91
CA ASP A 89 30.75 29.84 -38.58
C ASP A 89 32.28 29.60 -38.48
N SER A 90 33.04 30.45 -39.17
CA SER A 90 34.50 30.39 -39.21
C SER A 90 35.13 30.83 -37.88
N SER A 91 34.46 31.70 -37.13
CA SER A 91 34.88 32.16 -35.80
C SER A 91 34.61 31.08 -34.75
N ARG A 92 35.68 30.65 -34.08
CA ARG A 92 35.58 29.71 -32.95
C ARG A 92 34.76 30.29 -31.79
N THR A 93 34.89 31.58 -31.51
CA THR A 93 34.17 32.27 -30.43
C THR A 93 32.68 32.34 -30.73
N ASN A 94 32.30 32.72 -31.95
CA ASN A 94 30.88 32.80 -32.35
C ASN A 94 30.22 31.42 -32.32
N ARG A 95 30.92 30.38 -32.79
CA ARG A 95 30.43 29.01 -32.73
C ARG A 95 30.25 28.51 -31.30
N PHE A 96 31.16 28.86 -30.38
CA PHE A 96 31.02 28.51 -28.97
C PHE A 96 29.82 29.19 -28.32
N LEU A 97 29.68 30.51 -28.48
CA LEU A 97 28.57 31.29 -27.94
C LEU A 97 27.23 30.88 -28.58
N GLY A 98 27.22 30.62 -29.89
CA GLY A 98 26.05 30.14 -30.62
C GLY A 98 25.59 28.78 -30.13
N ARG A 99 26.50 27.82 -29.90
CA ARG A 99 26.15 26.52 -29.30
C ARG A 99 25.56 26.69 -27.90
N GLN A 100 26.11 27.57 -27.08
CA GLN A 100 25.61 27.83 -25.73
C GLN A 100 24.20 28.45 -25.76
N ALA A 101 23.93 29.35 -26.72
CA ALA A 101 22.64 30.02 -26.86
C ALA A 101 21.53 29.11 -27.41
N MET A 102 21.88 28.07 -28.17
CA MET A 102 20.91 27.15 -28.79
C MET A 102 20.16 26.27 -27.78
N GLY A 103 20.75 26.00 -26.61
CA GLY A 103 20.16 25.11 -25.62
C GLY A 103 20.09 23.65 -26.06
N ASP A 104 19.16 22.90 -25.47
CA ASP A 104 19.00 21.46 -25.71
C ASP A 104 18.13 21.16 -26.93
N SER A 105 18.40 20.01 -27.55
CA SER A 105 17.60 19.49 -28.66
C SER A 105 16.15 19.24 -28.22
N PRO A 106 15.15 19.69 -29.00
CA PRO A 106 13.74 19.35 -28.75
C PRO A 106 13.50 17.85 -28.60
N MET A 107 14.15 17.01 -29.42
CA MET A 107 14.05 15.56 -29.34
C MET A 107 14.68 15.00 -28.06
N VAL A 108 15.77 15.59 -27.57
CA VAL A 108 16.38 15.20 -26.28
C VAL A 108 15.45 15.52 -25.11
N LEU A 109 14.89 16.73 -25.07
CA LEU A 109 13.94 17.16 -24.04
C LEU A 109 12.69 16.27 -24.02
N PHE A 110 12.15 15.96 -25.20
CA PHE A 110 11.00 15.07 -25.34
C PHE A 110 11.28 13.65 -24.81
N LYS A 111 12.44 13.06 -25.16
CA LYS A 111 12.82 11.74 -24.66
C LYS A 111 13.00 11.73 -23.14
N LEU A 112 13.56 12.81 -22.59
CA LEU A 112 13.72 12.97 -21.15
C LEU A 112 12.36 13.04 -20.45
N GLU A 113 11.42 13.81 -20.99
CA GLU A 113 10.05 13.91 -20.48
C GLU A 113 9.35 12.55 -20.47
N LEU A 114 9.41 11.81 -21.58
CA LEU A 114 8.85 10.45 -21.63
C LEU A 114 9.50 9.50 -20.62
N ALA A 115 10.83 9.57 -20.47
CA ALA A 115 11.55 8.74 -19.51
C ALA A 115 11.14 9.05 -18.06
N HIS A 116 10.93 10.33 -17.72
CA HIS A 116 10.42 10.72 -16.41
C HIS A 116 9.00 10.21 -16.17
N LEU A 117 8.11 10.34 -17.16
CA LEU A 117 6.75 9.81 -17.07
C LEU A 117 6.74 8.28 -16.92
N ASP A 118 7.59 7.57 -17.66
CA ASP A 118 7.75 6.11 -17.54
C ASP A 118 8.23 5.71 -16.14
N ALA A 119 9.21 6.44 -15.58
CA ALA A 119 9.68 6.20 -14.22
C ALA A 119 8.57 6.44 -13.19
N ASP A 120 7.83 7.54 -13.30
CA ASP A 120 6.72 7.86 -12.40
C ASP A 120 5.58 6.83 -12.49
N ILE A 121 5.29 6.32 -13.69
CA ILE A 121 4.32 5.22 -13.90
C ILE A 121 4.78 3.94 -13.22
N SER A 122 6.08 3.60 -13.31
CA SER A 122 6.64 2.43 -12.63
C SER A 122 6.47 2.54 -11.13
N ILE A 123 6.88 3.67 -10.54
CA ILE A 123 6.77 3.93 -9.10
C ILE A 123 5.30 3.85 -8.64
N ALA A 124 4.38 4.50 -9.35
CA ALA A 124 2.97 4.46 -9.00
C ALA A 124 2.39 3.03 -9.09
N SER A 125 2.88 2.22 -10.04
CA SER A 125 2.46 0.82 -10.21
C SER A 125 3.00 -0.08 -9.09
N GLU A 126 4.26 0.12 -8.69
CA GLU A 126 4.90 -0.56 -7.56
C GLU A 126 4.18 -0.24 -6.24
N ASP A 127 3.89 1.04 -5.99
CA ASP A 127 3.12 1.48 -4.82
C ASP A 127 1.76 0.75 -4.75
N ILE A 128 1.04 0.62 -5.87
CA ILE A 128 -0.25 -0.08 -5.93
C ILE A 128 -0.07 -1.56 -5.57
N GLN A 129 0.99 -2.21 -6.05
CA GLN A 129 1.26 -3.61 -5.70
C GLN A 129 1.55 -3.76 -4.21
N GLU A 130 2.35 -2.87 -3.62
CA GLU A 130 2.65 -2.88 -2.19
C GLU A 130 1.40 -2.68 -1.33
N PHE A 131 0.53 -1.74 -1.71
CA PHE A 131 -0.74 -1.53 -1.02
C PHE A 131 -1.67 -2.74 -1.11
N ASN A 132 -1.76 -3.40 -2.27
CA ASN A 132 -2.54 -4.63 -2.41
C ASN A 132 -1.99 -5.75 -1.50
N ALA A 133 -0.67 -5.96 -1.50
CA ALA A 133 -0.03 -6.95 -0.63
C ALA A 133 -0.26 -6.63 0.86
N THR A 134 -0.21 -5.35 1.23
CA THR A 134 -0.50 -4.90 2.59
C THR A 134 -1.96 -5.16 2.98
N LEU A 135 -2.91 -4.88 2.07
CA LEU A 135 -4.33 -5.18 2.28
C LEU A 135 -4.57 -6.67 2.47
N ASP A 136 -3.96 -7.53 1.67
CA ASP A 136 -4.05 -8.99 1.83
C ASP A 136 -3.53 -9.43 3.20
N ALA A 137 -2.36 -8.93 3.61
CA ALA A 137 -1.79 -9.22 4.92
C ALA A 137 -2.69 -8.73 6.07
N LEU A 138 -3.30 -7.54 5.95
CA LEU A 138 -4.24 -7.01 6.94
C LEU A 138 -5.53 -7.83 7.00
N ASN A 139 -6.06 -8.24 5.85
CA ASN A 139 -7.25 -9.10 5.77
C ASN A 139 -7.00 -10.48 6.38
N GLN A 140 -5.83 -11.08 6.12
CA GLN A 140 -5.40 -12.31 6.78
C GLN A 140 -5.29 -12.12 8.29
N LYS A 141 -4.68 -11.02 8.76
CA LYS A 141 -4.62 -10.68 10.19
C LYS A 141 -6.01 -10.52 10.81
N LYS A 142 -6.96 -9.88 10.11
CA LYS A 142 -8.34 -9.73 10.56
C LYS A 142 -9.03 -11.09 10.69
N LYS A 143 -8.95 -11.94 9.65
CA LYS A 143 -9.47 -13.31 9.68
C LYS A 143 -8.88 -14.13 10.83
N GLY A 144 -7.57 -14.05 11.04
CA GLY A 144 -6.89 -14.69 12.17
C GLY A 144 -7.43 -14.20 13.51
N ALA A 145 -7.53 -12.88 13.72
CA ALA A 145 -8.07 -12.31 14.95
C ALA A 145 -9.52 -12.72 15.23
N ILE A 146 -10.37 -12.83 14.20
CA ILE A 146 -11.74 -13.32 14.34
C ILE A 146 -11.74 -14.79 14.81
N SER A 147 -10.87 -15.62 14.23
CA SER A 147 -10.73 -17.02 14.64
C SER A 147 -10.28 -17.14 16.10
N GLU A 148 -9.26 -16.39 16.50
CA GLU A 148 -8.77 -16.34 17.89
C GLU A 148 -9.86 -15.90 18.87
N PHE A 149 -10.63 -14.87 18.49
CA PHE A 149 -11.73 -14.36 19.30
C PHE A 149 -12.84 -15.40 19.50
N ARG A 150 -13.19 -16.16 18.45
CA ARG A 150 -14.16 -17.27 18.57
C ARG A 150 -13.69 -18.36 19.52
N ILE A 151 -12.40 -18.71 19.49
CA ILE A 151 -11.82 -19.70 20.43
C ILE A 151 -11.92 -19.16 21.86
N LEU A 152 -11.58 -17.88 22.07
CA LEU A 152 -11.70 -17.23 23.36
C LEU A 152 -13.13 -17.26 23.90
N GLU A 153 -14.12 -16.91 23.08
CA GLU A 153 -15.52 -16.92 23.49
C GLU A 153 -16.01 -18.33 23.84
N SER A 154 -15.66 -19.34 23.02
CA SER A 154 -15.99 -20.74 23.31
C SER A 154 -15.45 -21.18 24.68
N VAL A 155 -14.17 -20.91 24.96
CA VAL A 155 -13.55 -21.30 26.24
C VAL A 155 -14.14 -20.51 27.42
N ARG A 156 -14.45 -19.23 27.21
CA ARG A 156 -15.10 -18.40 28.25
C ARG A 156 -16.47 -18.95 28.60
N ASP A 157 -17.26 -19.34 27.61
CA ASP A 157 -18.62 -19.85 27.80
C ASP A 157 -18.60 -21.26 28.42
N GLU A 158 -17.66 -22.12 28.03
CA GLU A 158 -17.38 -23.40 28.72
C GLU A 158 -17.10 -23.17 30.22
N LYS A 159 -16.20 -22.24 30.57
CA LYS A 159 -15.89 -21.93 31.97
C LYS A 159 -17.06 -21.35 32.76
N LYS A 160 -17.89 -20.49 32.14
CA LYS A 160 -19.10 -19.97 32.79
C LYS A 160 -20.07 -21.10 33.14
N ARG A 161 -20.24 -22.08 32.25
CA ARG A 161 -21.09 -23.24 32.49
C ARG A 161 -20.58 -24.09 33.66
N TYR A 162 -19.30 -24.42 33.68
CA TYR A 162 -18.71 -25.18 34.79
C TYR A 162 -18.85 -24.46 36.14
N ALA A 163 -18.58 -23.15 36.18
CA ALA A 163 -18.74 -22.37 37.40
C ALA A 163 -20.19 -22.35 37.92
N PHE A 164 -21.17 -22.34 37.01
CA PHE A 164 -22.59 -22.37 37.34
C PHE A 164 -23.03 -23.75 37.85
N GLU A 165 -22.55 -24.84 37.23
CA GLU A 165 -22.83 -26.23 37.63
C GLU A 165 -22.20 -26.59 39.00
N GLU A 166 -21.01 -26.09 39.30
CA GLU A 166 -20.35 -26.24 40.62
C GLU A 166 -21.15 -25.55 41.73
N THR A 167 -21.69 -24.34 41.48
CA THR A 167 -22.54 -23.65 42.46
C THR A 167 -23.87 -24.38 42.73
N GLN A 168 -24.47 -25.02 41.72
CA GLN A 168 -25.72 -25.78 41.91
C GLN A 168 -25.50 -27.10 42.66
N THR A 169 -24.41 -27.81 42.37
CA THR A 169 -24.07 -29.05 43.09
C THR A 169 -23.60 -28.80 44.52
N ALA A 170 -23.00 -27.65 44.82
CA ALA A 170 -22.67 -27.24 46.19
C ALA A 170 -23.92 -26.91 47.03
N GLN A 171 -24.93 -26.26 46.44
CA GLN A 171 -26.19 -25.95 47.14
C GLN A 171 -27.04 -27.21 47.40
N SER A 172 -27.01 -28.19 46.49
CA SER A 172 -27.72 -29.47 46.64
C SER A 172 -27.21 -30.37 47.78
N LYS A 173 -25.98 -30.15 48.29
CA LYS A 173 -25.39 -30.97 49.36
C LYS A 173 -25.58 -30.39 50.77
N ILE A 174 -26.16 -29.20 50.86
CA ILE A 174 -26.36 -28.48 52.14
C ILE A 174 -27.86 -28.46 52.53
N SER A 175 -28.75 -28.96 51.66
CA SER A 175 -30.18 -29.19 51.97
C SER A 175 -30.41 -30.63 52.41
#